data_AF-A0A7C6MWI9-F1
#
_entry.id   AF-A0A7C6MWI9-F1
#
_cell.length_a   1.000
_cell.length_b   1.000
_cell.length_c   1.000
_cell.angle_alpha   90.00
_cell.angle_beta   90.00
_cell.angle_gamma   90.00
#
_symmetry.space_group_name_H-M   'P 1'
#
loop_
_entity.id
_entity.type
_entity.pdbx_description
1 polymer ?
#
loop_
_entity_poly.entity_id
_entity_poly.type
_entity_poly.pdbx_seq_one_letter_code
_entity_poly.pdbx_strand_id
1 'polypeptide(L)'
;ATTFDLKKALADTNSKDYEDLIRDMDIIAEELKILQKAGVPIIWRPLHEAEGGWFWWGASGPESVITLWKFMHDRFTNHHGLNNLIWLWDSKSPQWYPGDEWVDMLGFSHYYQERNFDAASGTFFKLADLTGHTKLVAMTENGAIPDPELALEQGIHWSYFVTWNGDFLEKWNGEEHLKKVYNHERVITFDNLADFRKE
;
A
#
# COMPACT_ATOMS: atom_id res chain seq x y z
N ALA A 1 -10.54 -19.19 -0.86
CA ALA A 1 -10.52 -19.18 -2.35
C ALA A 1 -11.94 -18.92 -2.86
N THR A 2 -12.07 -18.31 -4.04
CA THR A 2 -13.35 -17.90 -4.68
C THR A 2 -13.39 -18.36 -6.14
N THR A 3 -14.59 -18.43 -6.72
CA THR A 3 -14.80 -18.67 -8.16
C THR A 3 -14.98 -17.36 -8.97
N PHE A 4 -14.92 -16.21 -8.30
CA PHE A 4 -15.05 -14.90 -8.91
C PHE A 4 -13.93 -14.65 -9.94
N ASP A 5 -14.29 -14.08 -11.10
CA ASP A 5 -13.37 -13.78 -12.20
C ASP A 5 -13.49 -12.29 -12.58
N LEU A 6 -12.48 -11.50 -12.18
CA LEU A 6 -12.49 -10.05 -12.39
C LEU A 6 -12.58 -9.68 -13.87
N LYS A 7 -11.90 -10.42 -14.75
CA LYS A 7 -11.93 -10.13 -16.18
C LYS A 7 -13.33 -10.30 -16.76
N LYS A 8 -14.05 -11.35 -16.34
CA LYS A 8 -15.45 -11.55 -16.75
C LYS A 8 -16.37 -10.48 -16.17
N ALA A 9 -16.21 -10.15 -14.90
CA ALA A 9 -16.99 -9.10 -14.25
C ALA A 9 -16.84 -7.76 -14.96
N LEU A 10 -15.61 -7.36 -15.33
CA LEU A 10 -15.35 -6.12 -16.05
C LEU A 10 -15.83 -6.13 -17.51
N ALA A 11 -15.96 -7.32 -18.14
CA ALA A 11 -16.39 -7.45 -19.52
C ALA A 11 -17.92 -7.37 -19.71
N ASP A 12 -18.70 -7.66 -18.67
CA ASP A 12 -20.17 -7.57 -18.70
C ASP A 12 -20.68 -6.67 -17.56
N THR A 13 -20.90 -5.40 -17.90
CA THR A 13 -21.37 -4.38 -16.96
C THR A 13 -22.83 -4.54 -16.53
N ASN A 14 -23.57 -5.49 -17.10
CA ASN A 14 -24.92 -5.85 -16.65
C ASN A 14 -24.91 -7.12 -15.77
N SER A 15 -23.75 -7.72 -15.55
CA SER A 15 -23.62 -8.93 -14.74
C SER A 15 -23.81 -8.64 -13.26
N LYS A 16 -24.24 -9.66 -12.52
CA LYS A 16 -24.34 -9.59 -11.06
C LYS A 16 -22.98 -9.37 -10.39
N ASP A 17 -21.92 -9.93 -10.95
CA ASP A 17 -20.55 -9.75 -10.46
C ASP A 17 -20.11 -8.29 -10.57
N TYR A 18 -20.44 -7.61 -11.69
CA TYR A 18 -20.17 -6.18 -11.85
C TYR A 18 -21.00 -5.31 -10.92
N GLU A 19 -22.30 -5.63 -10.76
CA GLU A 19 -23.18 -4.97 -9.79
C GLU A 19 -22.63 -5.10 -8.37
N ASP A 20 -22.12 -6.29 -8.00
CA ASP A 20 -21.54 -6.55 -6.67
C ASP A 20 -20.24 -5.78 -6.44
N LEU A 21 -19.35 -5.69 -7.46
CA LEU A 21 -18.17 -4.84 -7.38
C LEU A 21 -18.52 -3.38 -7.06
N ILE A 22 -19.53 -2.86 -7.77
CA ILE A 22 -20.02 -1.49 -7.56
C ILE A 22 -20.61 -1.33 -6.17
N ARG A 23 -21.49 -2.24 -5.75
CA ARG A 23 -22.15 -2.18 -4.45
C ARG A 23 -21.11 -2.17 -3.32
N ASP A 24 -20.13 -3.06 -3.38
CA ASP A 24 -19.11 -3.19 -2.34
C ASP A 24 -18.21 -1.95 -2.31
N MET A 25 -17.87 -1.38 -3.47
CA MET A 25 -17.19 -0.08 -3.55
C MET A 25 -18.01 1.04 -2.90
N ASP A 26 -19.31 1.12 -3.17
CA ASP A 26 -20.17 2.17 -2.62
C ASP A 26 -20.32 2.06 -1.10
N ILE A 27 -20.42 0.85 -0.57
CA ILE A 27 -20.44 0.61 0.89
C ILE A 27 -19.15 1.13 1.52
N ILE A 28 -17.99 0.76 0.97
CA ILE A 28 -16.71 1.23 1.50
C ILE A 28 -16.57 2.75 1.38
N ALA A 29 -17.05 3.35 0.29
CA ALA A 29 -17.01 4.79 0.13
C ALA A 29 -17.82 5.54 1.20
N GLU A 30 -18.97 5.01 1.63
CA GLU A 30 -19.74 5.60 2.73
C GLU A 30 -18.99 5.53 4.08
N GLU A 31 -18.26 4.45 4.35
CA GLU A 31 -17.39 4.36 5.54
C GLU A 31 -16.24 5.37 5.47
N LEU A 32 -15.61 5.52 4.30
CA LEU A 32 -14.54 6.51 4.09
C LEU A 32 -15.07 7.95 4.23
N LYS A 33 -16.33 8.22 3.87
CA LYS A 33 -16.97 9.53 4.08
C LYS A 33 -17.13 9.87 5.56
N ILE A 34 -17.28 8.89 6.46
CA ILE A 34 -17.32 9.14 7.91
C ILE A 34 -15.98 9.73 8.36
N LEU A 35 -14.88 9.13 7.91
CA LEU A 35 -13.52 9.59 8.21
C LEU A 35 -13.24 10.96 7.57
N GLN A 36 -13.69 11.18 6.34
CA GLN A 36 -13.60 12.49 5.69
C GLN A 36 -14.33 13.58 6.47
N LYS A 37 -15.57 13.32 6.91
CA LYS A 37 -16.35 14.27 7.73
C LYS A 37 -15.68 14.57 9.07
N ALA A 38 -14.89 13.63 9.59
CA ALA A 38 -14.09 13.79 10.79
C ALA A 38 -12.73 14.48 10.55
N GLY A 39 -12.40 14.85 9.29
CA GLY A 39 -11.12 15.47 8.94
C GLY A 39 -9.93 14.52 9.02
N VAL A 40 -10.15 13.22 8.84
CA VAL A 40 -9.10 12.19 8.93
C VAL A 40 -8.55 11.88 7.53
N PRO A 41 -7.28 12.21 7.22
CA PRO A 41 -6.62 11.75 6.01
C PRO A 41 -6.25 10.26 6.11
N ILE A 42 -6.25 9.57 4.98
CA ILE A 42 -6.06 8.11 4.91
C ILE A 42 -5.02 7.79 3.84
N ILE A 43 -3.96 7.07 4.22
CA ILE A 43 -3.14 6.35 3.23
C ILE A 43 -3.95 5.13 2.79
N TRP A 44 -4.55 5.24 1.61
CA TRP A 44 -5.47 4.25 1.05
C TRP A 44 -4.71 3.28 0.15
N ARG A 45 -4.58 2.02 0.59
CA ARG A 45 -3.86 0.94 -0.11
C ARG A 45 -4.82 -0.19 -0.53
N PRO A 46 -5.74 0.06 -1.48
CA PRO A 46 -6.65 -0.97 -1.97
C PRO A 46 -5.93 -1.94 -2.91
N LEU A 47 -6.55 -3.09 -3.20
CA LEU A 47 -6.08 -4.04 -4.22
C LEU A 47 -4.59 -4.43 -4.06
N HIS A 48 -4.10 -4.46 -2.81
CA HIS A 48 -2.70 -4.71 -2.48
C HIS A 48 -2.19 -6.06 -2.98
N GLU A 49 -0.88 -6.16 -3.23
CA GLU A 49 -0.19 -7.38 -3.65
C GLU A 49 -0.75 -8.04 -4.92
N ALA A 50 -1.33 -7.24 -5.83
CA ALA A 50 -1.97 -7.74 -7.04
C ALA A 50 -1.03 -8.59 -7.91
N GLU A 51 0.25 -8.20 -7.99
CA GLU A 51 1.29 -8.91 -8.75
C GLU A 51 1.45 -10.39 -8.33
N GLY A 52 1.15 -10.70 -7.08
CA GLY A 52 1.23 -12.05 -6.53
C GLY A 52 0.18 -13.02 -7.05
N GLY A 53 -0.97 -12.51 -7.50
CA GLY A 53 -2.07 -13.32 -8.05
C GLY A 53 -2.81 -14.20 -7.05
N TRP A 54 -2.44 -14.18 -5.75
CA TRP A 54 -3.13 -14.95 -4.71
C TRP A 54 -4.46 -14.35 -4.26
N PHE A 55 -4.65 -13.04 -4.48
CA PHE A 55 -5.93 -12.37 -4.32
C PHE A 55 -6.70 -12.32 -5.64
N TRP A 56 -8.04 -12.35 -5.55
CA TRP A 56 -8.91 -12.43 -6.73
C TRP A 56 -8.73 -11.24 -7.68
N TRP A 57 -8.37 -10.06 -7.16
CA TRP A 57 -8.15 -8.87 -7.99
C TRP A 57 -6.87 -8.97 -8.84
N GLY A 58 -5.86 -9.72 -8.38
CA GLY A 58 -4.62 -9.97 -9.14
C GLY A 58 -4.68 -11.21 -10.05
N ALA A 59 -5.65 -12.11 -9.83
CA ALA A 59 -5.70 -13.41 -10.50
C ALA A 59 -5.92 -13.33 -12.03
N SER A 60 -6.51 -12.25 -12.53
CA SER A 60 -6.80 -12.04 -13.96
C SER A 60 -5.74 -11.19 -14.69
N GLY A 61 -4.56 -11.02 -14.08
CA GLY A 61 -3.43 -10.31 -14.66
C GLY A 61 -3.49 -8.77 -14.57
N PRO A 62 -2.43 -8.09 -15.02
CA PRO A 62 -2.22 -6.66 -14.78
C PRO A 62 -3.31 -5.76 -15.38
N GLU A 63 -3.75 -6.04 -16.61
CA GLU A 63 -4.78 -5.22 -17.29
C GLU A 63 -6.08 -5.15 -16.47
N SER A 64 -6.50 -6.28 -15.89
CA SER A 64 -7.75 -6.37 -15.12
C SER A 64 -7.67 -5.54 -13.84
N VAL A 65 -6.57 -5.64 -13.09
CA VAL A 65 -6.42 -4.88 -11.84
C VAL A 65 -6.19 -3.40 -12.10
N ILE A 66 -5.47 -3.02 -13.15
CA ILE A 66 -5.30 -1.61 -13.54
C ILE A 66 -6.66 -1.00 -13.92
N THR A 67 -7.49 -1.74 -14.66
CA THR A 67 -8.85 -1.29 -14.99
C THR A 67 -9.69 -1.10 -13.72
N LEU A 68 -9.65 -2.06 -12.80
CA LEU A 68 -10.36 -1.97 -11.53
C LEU A 68 -9.86 -0.82 -10.65
N TRP A 69 -8.54 -0.59 -10.60
CA TRP A 69 -7.91 0.50 -9.86
C TRP A 69 -8.41 1.86 -10.35
N LYS A 70 -8.34 2.11 -11.66
CA LYS A 70 -8.79 3.38 -12.26
C LYS A 70 -10.29 3.59 -12.05
N PHE A 71 -11.09 2.52 -12.17
CA PHE A 71 -12.51 2.58 -11.90
C PHE A 71 -12.81 2.91 -10.42
N MET A 72 -12.13 2.27 -9.47
CA MET A 72 -12.26 2.57 -8.05
C MET A 72 -11.84 4.00 -7.75
N HIS A 73 -10.74 4.47 -8.32
CA HIS A 73 -10.27 5.84 -8.15
C HIS A 73 -11.30 6.86 -8.65
N ASP A 74 -11.78 6.73 -9.88
CA ASP A 74 -12.83 7.63 -10.41
C ASP A 74 -14.11 7.57 -9.55
N ARG A 75 -14.54 6.36 -9.17
CA ARG A 75 -15.75 6.19 -8.35
C ARG A 75 -15.60 6.81 -6.96
N PHE A 76 -14.45 6.65 -6.32
CA PHE A 76 -14.22 7.19 -4.97
C PHE A 76 -14.01 8.71 -5.03
N THR A 77 -13.13 9.18 -5.90
CA THR A 77 -12.73 10.59 -5.98
C THR A 77 -13.81 11.44 -6.64
N ASN A 78 -14.29 11.07 -7.83
CA ASN A 78 -15.20 11.90 -8.62
C ASN A 78 -16.67 11.63 -8.32
N HIS A 79 -17.09 10.37 -8.22
CA HIS A 79 -18.49 10.04 -7.96
C HIS A 79 -18.87 10.24 -6.49
N HIS A 80 -18.05 9.75 -5.55
CA HIS A 80 -18.31 9.87 -4.11
C HIS A 80 -17.73 11.13 -3.47
N GLY A 81 -16.87 11.87 -4.17
CA GLY A 81 -16.28 13.12 -3.66
C GLY A 81 -15.32 12.88 -2.49
N LEU A 82 -14.66 11.72 -2.44
CA LEU A 82 -13.62 11.44 -1.45
C LEU A 82 -12.33 12.19 -1.82
N ASN A 83 -11.91 13.11 -0.96
CA ASN A 83 -10.73 13.95 -1.12
C ASN A 83 -9.75 13.83 0.07
N ASN A 84 -9.98 12.88 0.98
CA ASN A 84 -9.12 12.58 2.12
C ASN A 84 -8.24 11.33 1.91
N LEU A 85 -8.15 10.81 0.68
CA LEU A 85 -7.40 9.59 0.35
C LEU A 85 -6.07 9.94 -0.33
N ILE A 86 -4.99 9.34 0.16
CA ILE A 86 -3.67 9.29 -0.47
C ILE A 86 -3.51 7.89 -1.06
N TRP A 87 -3.50 7.77 -2.39
CA TRP A 87 -3.56 6.50 -3.10
C TRP A 87 -2.19 5.82 -3.15
N LEU A 88 -2.09 4.63 -2.56
CA LEU A 88 -0.85 3.87 -2.47
C LEU A 88 -0.90 2.60 -3.31
N TRP A 89 -0.01 2.50 -4.31
CA TRP A 89 0.14 1.32 -5.15
C TRP A 89 1.19 0.33 -4.62
N ASP A 90 0.86 -0.96 -4.58
CA ASP A 90 1.67 -2.02 -3.97
C ASP A 90 2.15 -3.06 -5.01
N SER A 91 3.07 -2.65 -5.88
CA SER A 91 3.84 -3.54 -6.77
C SER A 91 5.05 -2.80 -7.33
N LYS A 92 6.15 -3.55 -7.51
CA LYS A 92 7.41 -3.05 -8.10
C LYS A 92 7.51 -3.29 -9.62
N SER A 93 6.51 -3.92 -10.22
CA SER A 93 6.53 -4.31 -11.62
C SER A 93 5.88 -3.24 -12.51
N PRO A 94 6.60 -2.70 -13.51
CA PRO A 94 6.03 -1.70 -14.43
C PRO A 94 4.79 -2.18 -15.18
N GLN A 95 4.65 -3.50 -15.39
CA GLN A 95 3.48 -4.08 -16.07
C GLN A 95 2.18 -3.91 -15.28
N TRP A 96 2.29 -3.78 -13.96
CA TRP A 96 1.16 -3.69 -13.05
C TRP A 96 0.86 -2.24 -12.65
N TYR A 97 1.70 -1.29 -13.04
CA TYR A 97 1.59 0.10 -12.59
C TYR A 97 0.42 0.83 -13.26
N PRO A 98 -0.53 1.42 -12.50
CA PRO A 98 -1.69 2.11 -13.08
C PRO A 98 -1.37 3.41 -13.83
N GLY A 99 -0.23 4.05 -13.53
CA GLY A 99 0.18 5.35 -14.07
C GLY A 99 0.29 6.43 -12.99
N ASP A 100 1.14 7.43 -13.25
CA ASP A 100 1.49 8.49 -12.29
C ASP A 100 0.28 9.32 -11.84
N GLU A 101 -0.73 9.44 -12.69
CA GLU A 101 -1.94 10.22 -12.45
C GLU A 101 -2.96 9.54 -11.52
N TRP A 102 -2.74 8.26 -11.17
CA TRP A 102 -3.66 7.46 -10.35
C TRP A 102 -3.06 7.01 -9.00
N VAL A 103 -1.83 7.45 -8.70
CA VAL A 103 -1.04 6.95 -7.57
C VAL A 103 -0.30 8.11 -6.91
N ASP A 104 -0.40 8.24 -5.59
CA ASP A 104 0.33 9.24 -4.81
C ASP A 104 1.61 8.67 -4.19
N MET A 105 1.54 7.41 -3.73
CA MET A 105 2.64 6.72 -3.05
C MET A 105 2.85 5.31 -3.60
N LEU A 106 4.09 4.82 -3.46
CA LEU A 106 4.45 3.46 -3.79
C LEU A 106 4.73 2.66 -2.51
N GLY A 107 4.46 1.37 -2.55
CA GLY A 107 4.87 0.49 -1.47
C GLY A 107 5.10 -0.95 -1.89
N PHE A 108 5.57 -1.74 -0.94
CA PHE A 108 5.78 -3.16 -1.12
C PHE A 108 5.72 -3.92 0.21
N SER A 109 5.02 -5.05 0.21
CA SER A 109 5.02 -6.03 1.30
C SER A 109 6.31 -6.87 1.32
N HIS A 110 7.11 -6.75 2.39
CA HIS A 110 8.45 -7.35 2.49
C HIS A 110 8.53 -8.48 3.55
N TYR A 111 8.43 -9.73 3.10
CA TYR A 111 8.47 -10.92 3.97
C TYR A 111 9.51 -11.95 3.51
N TYR A 112 10.79 -11.60 3.49
CA TYR A 112 11.83 -12.51 3.00
C TYR A 112 12.32 -13.53 4.03
N GLN A 113 12.78 -13.06 5.20
CA GLN A 113 13.35 -13.96 6.20
C GLN A 113 13.26 -13.39 7.62
N GLU A 114 13.00 -14.28 8.58
CA GLU A 114 13.10 -14.00 10.01
C GLU A 114 14.51 -13.50 10.37
N ARG A 115 14.61 -12.42 11.16
CA ARG A 115 15.86 -11.80 11.61
C ARG A 115 16.81 -11.31 10.51
N ASN A 116 16.30 -11.09 9.30
CA ASN A 116 17.05 -10.41 8.25
C ASN A 116 16.70 -8.91 8.25
N PHE A 117 17.63 -8.08 8.72
CA PHE A 117 17.46 -6.63 8.83
C PHE A 117 18.08 -5.85 7.67
N ASP A 118 18.29 -6.49 6.51
CA ASP A 118 18.72 -5.81 5.28
C ASP A 118 17.81 -4.64 4.92
N ALA A 119 18.38 -3.60 4.29
CA ALA A 119 17.67 -2.39 3.91
C ALA A 119 16.64 -2.60 2.77
N ALA A 120 16.60 -3.79 2.16
CA ALA A 120 15.78 -4.12 1.02
C ALA A 120 16.07 -3.21 -0.20
N SER A 121 17.34 -2.83 -0.39
CA SER A 121 17.80 -1.87 -1.41
C SER A 121 17.26 -2.13 -2.81
N GLY A 122 17.36 -3.38 -3.28
CA GLY A 122 16.87 -3.76 -4.60
C GLY A 122 15.35 -3.61 -4.74
N THR A 123 14.58 -3.69 -3.64
CA THR A 123 13.14 -3.41 -3.65
C THR A 123 12.89 -1.91 -3.67
N PHE A 124 13.58 -1.16 -2.81
CA PHE A 124 13.47 0.30 -2.73
C PHE A 124 13.73 0.97 -4.08
N PHE A 125 14.88 0.70 -4.71
CA PHE A 125 15.25 1.34 -5.97
C PHE A 125 14.33 0.93 -7.11
N LYS A 126 13.88 -0.34 -7.18
CA LYS A 126 12.88 -0.74 -8.18
C LYS A 126 11.57 0.04 -8.07
N LEU A 127 11.10 0.30 -6.85
CA LEU A 127 9.92 1.14 -6.62
C LEU A 127 10.21 2.59 -7.03
N ALA A 128 11.30 3.17 -6.55
CA ALA A 128 11.64 4.55 -6.87
C ALA A 128 11.80 4.77 -8.39
N ASP A 129 12.45 3.83 -9.10
CA ASP A 129 12.68 3.87 -10.54
C ASP A 129 11.38 3.85 -11.36
N LEU A 130 10.29 3.22 -10.87
CA LEU A 130 8.99 3.18 -11.55
C LEU A 130 8.46 4.57 -11.91
N THR A 131 8.80 5.57 -11.08
CA THR A 131 8.28 6.94 -11.18
C THR A 131 9.40 7.97 -11.35
N GLY A 132 10.61 7.51 -11.65
CA GLY A 132 11.79 8.38 -11.73
C GLY A 132 12.07 9.14 -10.43
N HIS A 133 11.84 8.50 -9.28
CA HIS A 133 12.02 9.05 -7.93
C HIS A 133 11.11 10.24 -7.59
N THR A 134 9.95 10.37 -8.24
CA THR A 134 9.02 11.48 -7.98
C THR A 134 7.99 11.19 -6.89
N LYS A 135 7.81 9.92 -6.51
CA LYS A 135 6.84 9.49 -5.49
C LYS A 135 7.53 8.88 -4.27
N LEU A 136 6.92 9.06 -3.10
CA LEU A 136 7.37 8.44 -1.85
C LEU A 136 7.23 6.92 -1.93
N VAL A 137 8.16 6.22 -1.29
CA VAL A 137 8.25 4.76 -1.27
C VAL A 137 8.17 4.27 0.17
N ALA A 138 7.26 3.35 0.47
CA ALA A 138 7.02 2.82 1.82
C ALA A 138 7.13 1.29 1.87
N MET A 139 7.48 0.77 3.05
CA MET A 139 7.42 -0.66 3.32
C MET A 139 6.06 -0.96 3.96
N THR A 140 5.05 -1.11 3.10
CA THR A 140 3.62 -1.12 3.46
C THR A 140 3.23 -2.27 4.35
N GLU A 141 3.95 -3.38 4.25
CA GLU A 141 3.97 -4.45 5.23
C GLU A 141 5.39 -5.01 5.34
N ASN A 142 5.76 -5.53 6.50
CA ASN A 142 7.01 -6.27 6.65
C ASN A 142 6.95 -7.36 7.71
N GLY A 143 7.85 -8.33 7.55
CA GLY A 143 8.29 -9.20 8.64
C GLY A 143 9.35 -8.51 9.48
N ALA A 144 10.62 -8.79 9.19
CA ALA A 144 11.74 -8.12 9.83
C ALA A 144 11.82 -6.65 9.36
N ILE A 145 11.96 -5.73 10.31
CA ILE A 145 12.12 -4.29 10.05
C ILE A 145 13.57 -4.06 9.60
N PRO A 146 13.81 -3.32 8.52
CA PRO A 146 15.16 -2.93 8.13
C PRO A 146 15.92 -2.24 9.26
N ASP A 147 17.22 -2.50 9.36
CA ASP A 147 18.08 -1.72 10.22
C ASP A 147 18.15 -0.27 9.70
N PRO A 148 17.72 0.74 10.49
CA PRO A 148 17.66 2.12 10.03
C PRO A 148 19.04 2.69 9.73
N GLU A 149 20.09 2.25 10.41
CA GLU A 149 21.46 2.70 10.18
C GLU A 149 21.96 2.18 8.82
N LEU A 150 21.76 0.88 8.56
CA LEU A 150 22.11 0.26 7.29
C LEU A 150 21.34 0.87 6.11
N ALA A 151 20.04 1.17 6.29
CA ALA A 151 19.26 1.84 5.27
C ALA A 151 19.82 3.23 4.93
N LEU A 152 20.19 4.03 5.94
CA LEU A 152 20.76 5.35 5.75
C LEU A 152 22.14 5.31 5.08
N GLU A 153 23.01 4.37 5.48
CA GLU A 153 24.31 4.15 4.83
C GLU A 153 24.18 3.84 3.34
N GLN A 154 23.08 3.17 2.95
CA GLN A 154 22.78 2.83 1.56
C GLN A 154 21.96 3.91 0.83
N GLY A 155 21.68 5.06 1.46
CA GLY A 155 20.87 6.13 0.87
C GLY A 155 19.39 5.77 0.69
N ILE A 156 18.89 4.80 1.47
CA ILE A 156 17.52 4.31 1.40
C ILE A 156 16.68 5.02 2.45
N HIS A 157 15.57 5.60 1.99
CA HIS A 157 14.68 6.39 2.83
C HIS A 157 13.24 5.88 2.67
N TRP A 158 12.95 4.73 3.29
CA TRP A 158 11.57 4.25 3.41
C TRP A 158 10.73 5.29 4.16
N SER A 159 9.60 5.70 3.58
CA SER A 159 8.71 6.71 4.16
C SER A 159 8.12 6.24 5.50
N TYR A 160 7.78 4.96 5.59
CA TYR A 160 7.34 4.28 6.81
C TYR A 160 7.50 2.76 6.63
N PHE A 161 7.38 2.03 7.73
CA PHE A 161 7.26 0.56 7.75
C PHE A 161 6.07 0.14 8.61
N VAL A 162 5.43 -1.00 8.30
CA VAL A 162 4.34 -1.58 9.09
C VAL A 162 4.59 -3.06 9.30
N THR A 163 5.05 -3.42 10.49
CA THR A 163 5.27 -4.82 10.83
C THR A 163 3.95 -5.55 11.02
N TRP A 164 3.82 -6.72 10.39
CA TRP A 164 2.65 -7.56 10.59
C TRP A 164 2.55 -8.06 12.02
N ASN A 165 1.35 -8.49 12.42
CA ASN A 165 1.08 -8.87 13.79
C ASN A 165 1.69 -10.24 14.18
N GLY A 166 1.59 -10.58 15.46
CA GLY A 166 2.00 -11.87 16.00
C GLY A 166 3.50 -12.12 15.86
N ASP A 167 3.86 -13.29 15.34
CA ASP A 167 5.25 -13.73 15.19
C ASP A 167 6.10 -12.75 14.38
N PHE A 168 5.52 -12.04 13.41
CA PHE A 168 6.27 -11.06 12.62
C PHE A 168 6.73 -9.87 13.47
N LEU A 169 5.98 -9.46 14.50
CA LEU A 169 6.43 -8.40 15.39
C LEU A 169 7.54 -8.89 16.32
N GLU A 170 7.27 -9.93 17.10
CA GLU A 170 8.17 -10.34 18.17
C GLU A 170 9.26 -11.28 17.70
N LYS A 171 8.89 -12.38 17.04
CA LYS A 171 9.83 -13.44 16.65
C LYS A 171 10.77 -12.97 15.54
N TRP A 172 10.26 -12.28 14.52
CA TRP A 172 11.06 -11.87 13.36
C TRP A 172 12.00 -10.70 13.62
N ASN A 173 11.72 -9.89 14.63
CA ASN A 173 12.55 -8.73 14.98
C ASN A 173 13.33 -8.96 16.27
N GLY A 174 12.64 -9.44 17.29
CA GLY A 174 13.12 -9.54 18.67
C GLY A 174 13.37 -8.21 19.35
N GLU A 175 13.37 -8.30 20.67
CA GLU A 175 13.33 -7.13 21.54
C GLU A 175 14.52 -6.17 21.34
N GLU A 176 15.74 -6.70 21.17
CA GLU A 176 16.94 -5.87 20.96
C GLU A 176 16.83 -5.03 19.68
N HIS A 177 16.44 -5.65 18.57
CA HIS A 177 16.29 -4.95 17.30
C HIS A 177 15.14 -3.95 17.36
N LEU A 178 13.99 -4.34 17.93
CA LEU A 178 12.86 -3.43 18.13
C LEU A 178 13.29 -2.20 18.94
N LYS A 179 14.04 -2.38 20.03
CA LYS A 179 14.59 -1.27 20.80
C LYS A 179 15.56 -0.42 19.99
N LYS A 180 16.44 -1.03 19.18
CA LYS A 180 17.33 -0.28 18.28
C LYS A 180 16.52 0.60 17.33
N VAL A 181 15.56 0.03 16.61
CA VAL A 181 14.77 0.75 15.60
C VAL A 181 13.94 1.88 16.24
N TYR A 182 13.14 1.59 17.26
CA TYR A 182 12.23 2.59 17.84
C TYR A 182 12.93 3.68 18.66
N ASN A 183 14.21 3.51 19.01
CA ASN A 183 15.04 4.57 19.63
C ASN A 183 16.01 5.24 18.64
N HIS A 184 15.99 4.88 17.36
CA HIS A 184 16.86 5.49 16.36
C HIS A 184 16.39 6.92 16.04
N GLU A 185 17.30 7.89 16.01
CA GLU A 185 16.96 9.33 15.86
C GLU A 185 16.21 9.70 14.56
N ARG A 186 16.33 8.86 13.52
CA ARG A 186 15.66 9.03 12.23
C ARG A 186 14.31 8.31 12.13
N VAL A 187 13.90 7.57 13.16
CA VAL A 187 12.60 6.87 13.19
C VAL A 187 11.57 7.74 13.92
N ILE A 188 10.52 8.10 13.22
CA ILE A 188 9.40 8.86 13.77
C ILE A 188 8.46 7.87 14.47
N THR A 189 8.16 8.13 15.74
CA THR A 189 7.20 7.42 16.57
C THR A 189 6.00 8.33 16.86
N PHE A 190 4.98 7.80 17.54
CA PHE A 190 3.83 8.62 17.92
C PHE A 190 4.22 9.84 18.77
N ASP A 191 5.23 9.70 19.65
CA ASP A 191 5.63 10.75 20.59
C ASP A 191 6.34 11.94 19.92
N ASN A 192 6.89 11.75 18.71
CA ASN A 192 7.63 12.78 17.98
C ASN A 192 6.98 13.14 16.63
N LEU A 193 5.76 12.66 16.38
CA LEU A 193 4.98 13.02 15.19
C LEU A 193 4.54 14.50 15.29
N ALA A 194 4.84 15.27 14.24
CA ALA A 194 4.43 16.67 14.17
C ALA A 194 2.89 16.82 14.16
N ASP A 195 2.38 17.92 14.71
CA ASP A 195 0.94 18.21 14.67
C ASP A 195 0.52 18.66 13.26
N PHE A 196 -0.01 17.73 12.48
CA PHE A 196 -0.45 17.94 11.10
C PHE A 196 -1.92 18.37 10.99
N ARG A 197 -2.60 18.66 12.11
CA ARG A 197 -4.00 19.15 12.13
C ARG A 197 -4.12 20.68 12.13
N LYS A 198 -2.98 21.39 12.15
CA LYS A 198 -2.92 22.86 12.18
C LYS A 198 -2.62 23.42 10.80
N GLU A 199 -3.65 23.48 9.95
CA GLU A 199 -3.74 24.44 8.84
C GLU A 199 -5.16 25.00 8.76
#